data_AF-A0A9J6F3C9-F1
#
_entry.id   AF-A0A9J6F3C9-F1
#
_cell.length_a   1.000
_cell.length_b   1.000
_cell.length_c   1.000
_cell.angle_alpha   90.00
_cell.angle_beta   90.00
_cell.angle_gamma   90.00
#
_symmetry.space_group_name_H-M   'P 1'
#
loop_
_entity.id
_entity.type
_entity.pdbx_description
1 polymer ?
#
loop_
_entity_poly.entity_id
_entity_poly.type
_entity_poly.pdbx_seq_one_letter_code
_entity_poly.pdbx_strand_id
1 'polypeptide(L)'
;MSVHVRPPYGDTELLSGWRKKMLYLLVATTVIIASLNATLLMWTIKVLDLSSDGPGVLTLTTNGLKVSGDGQFVDVLTMKRIQHNAQEKGLIIESAGDIKLRSMNRQGRYHNSLTLGSGVLESRGSHFLVRNPQDNVLFRSDPSEVVVATDNLRISTKAGFQLDGSLHAEVVRGGSARDLNRLEIKDLEVADPAVRSADMRVYQLCSCDDGMLFLTPSERHCRASTDLCSSLPGLSSAA
;
A
#
# COMPACT_ATOMS: atom_id res chain seq x y z
N MET A 1 -54.16 90.35 60.94
CA MET A 1 -54.13 88.89 60.79
C MET A 1 -54.06 88.59 59.30
N SER A 2 -52.90 88.22 58.77
CA SER A 2 -52.77 87.74 57.40
C SER A 2 -51.68 86.67 57.40
N VAL A 3 -52.11 85.41 57.25
CA VAL A 3 -51.24 84.24 57.32
C VAL A 3 -50.78 83.94 55.90
N HIS A 4 -49.50 84.15 55.65
CA HIS A 4 -48.87 83.86 54.36
C HIS A 4 -48.41 82.39 54.36
N VAL A 5 -49.19 81.53 53.71
CA VAL A 5 -48.84 80.10 53.53
C VAL A 5 -48.03 79.98 52.25
N ARG A 6 -46.75 79.62 52.35
CA ARG A 6 -45.94 79.19 51.18
C ARG A 6 -46.30 77.74 50.83
N PRO A 7 -46.44 77.39 49.54
CA PRO A 7 -46.54 75.99 49.14
C PRO A 7 -45.20 75.28 49.34
N PRO A 8 -45.19 73.98 49.68
CA PRO A 8 -43.96 73.23 49.79
C PRO A 8 -43.39 72.96 48.39
N TYR A 9 -42.10 73.24 48.28
CA TYR A 9 -41.25 73.03 47.13
C TYR A 9 -40.96 71.53 46.97
N GLY A 10 -41.23 71.04 45.76
CA GLY A 10 -40.65 69.90 45.06
C GLY A 10 -40.20 68.67 45.85
N ASP A 11 -40.95 67.56 45.73
CA ASP A 11 -40.43 66.19 45.93
C ASP A 11 -41.25 65.08 45.23
N THR A 12 -42.28 65.41 44.43
CA THR A 12 -43.14 64.39 43.78
C THR A 12 -42.81 64.11 42.31
N GLU A 13 -42.01 64.94 41.64
CA GLU A 13 -41.55 64.67 40.27
C GLU A 13 -40.39 63.67 40.23
N LEU A 14 -39.67 63.48 41.33
CA LEU A 14 -38.54 62.57 41.34
C LEU A 14 -38.96 61.11 41.43
N LEU A 15 -40.14 60.74 41.98
CA LEU A 15 -40.50 59.34 42.27
C LEU A 15 -41.30 58.63 41.16
N SER A 16 -42.06 59.39 40.35
CA SER A 16 -42.90 58.87 39.26
C SER A 16 -42.09 58.39 38.03
N GLY A 17 -40.88 58.94 37.84
CA GLY A 17 -40.02 58.65 36.68
C GLY A 17 -39.13 57.40 36.80
N TRP A 18 -38.81 56.92 38.00
CA TRP A 18 -37.85 55.82 38.18
C TRP A 18 -38.37 54.48 37.71
N ARG A 19 -39.68 54.22 37.83
CA ARG A 19 -40.29 52.98 37.33
C ARG A 19 -40.12 52.82 35.82
N LYS A 20 -40.31 53.91 35.06
CA LYS A 20 -40.10 53.93 33.61
C LYS A 20 -38.62 53.78 33.28
N LYS A 21 -37.73 54.49 33.97
CA LYS A 21 -36.27 54.38 33.79
C LYS A 21 -35.73 52.99 34.14
N MET A 22 -36.24 52.35 35.19
CA MET A 22 -35.88 50.99 35.61
C MET A 22 -36.36 49.95 34.61
N LEU A 23 -37.57 50.12 34.05
CA LEU A 23 -38.04 49.30 32.95
C LEU A 23 -37.17 49.47 31.69
N TYR A 24 -36.81 50.69 31.31
CA TYR A 24 -35.92 50.94 30.17
C TYR A 24 -34.52 50.33 30.39
N LEU A 25 -33.96 50.40 31.60
CA LEU A 25 -32.68 49.76 31.94
C LEU A 25 -32.77 48.23 31.88
N LEU A 26 -33.87 47.64 32.36
CA LEU A 26 -34.09 46.19 32.30
C LEU A 26 -34.21 45.73 30.84
N VAL A 27 -35.02 46.42 30.04
CA VAL A 27 -35.17 46.12 28.60
C VAL A 27 -33.85 46.29 27.88
N ALA A 28 -33.10 47.37 28.11
CA ALA A 28 -31.79 47.58 27.52
C ALA A 28 -30.81 46.45 27.88
N THR A 29 -30.81 46.01 29.14
CA THR A 29 -29.97 44.89 29.60
C THR A 29 -30.35 43.59 28.89
N THR A 30 -31.65 43.31 28.73
CA THR A 30 -32.09 42.11 27.99
C THR A 30 -31.71 42.15 26.51
N VAL A 31 -31.77 43.32 25.87
CA VAL A 31 -31.34 43.49 24.47
C VAL A 31 -29.83 43.28 24.33
N ILE A 32 -29.03 43.84 25.24
CA ILE A 32 -27.58 43.67 25.24
C ILE A 32 -27.21 42.19 25.43
N ILE A 33 -27.82 41.51 26.41
CA ILE A 33 -27.60 40.07 26.64
C ILE A 33 -28.02 39.26 25.41
N ALA A 34 -29.15 39.57 24.79
CA ALA A 34 -29.62 38.89 23.58
C ALA A 34 -28.65 39.07 22.40
N SER A 35 -28.11 40.29 22.20
CA SER A 35 -27.11 40.55 21.16
C SER A 35 -25.81 39.80 21.41
N LEU A 36 -25.30 39.79 22.65
CA LEU A 36 -24.11 39.02 23.01
C LEU A 36 -24.32 37.51 22.78
N ASN A 37 -25.49 36.98 23.16
CA ASN A 37 -25.84 35.59 22.92
C ASN A 37 -25.93 35.27 21.42
N ALA A 38 -26.46 36.18 20.61
CA ALA A 38 -26.52 36.00 19.15
C ALA A 38 -25.14 36.02 18.50
N THR A 39 -24.26 36.94 18.90
CA THR A 39 -22.87 36.99 18.42
C THR A 39 -22.09 35.75 18.85
N LEU A 40 -22.26 35.31 20.11
CA LEU A 40 -21.63 34.10 20.62
C LEU A 40 -22.14 32.86 19.85
N LEU A 41 -23.44 32.77 19.59
CA LEU A 41 -24.03 31.70 18.77
C LEU A 41 -23.44 31.70 17.36
N MET A 42 -23.42 32.85 16.68
CA MET A 42 -22.80 32.94 15.35
C MET A 42 -21.32 32.56 15.36
N TRP A 43 -20.57 32.97 16.39
CA TRP A 43 -19.16 32.60 16.53
C TRP A 43 -19.00 31.09 16.73
N THR A 44 -19.78 30.48 17.64
CA THR A 44 -19.72 29.02 17.85
C THR A 44 -20.06 28.24 16.58
N ILE A 45 -21.07 28.68 15.80
CA ILE A 45 -21.42 28.06 14.51
C ILE A 45 -20.26 28.19 13.51
N LYS A 46 -19.62 29.36 13.45
CA LYS A 46 -18.47 29.59 12.56
C LYS A 46 -17.24 28.77 12.97
N VAL A 47 -16.95 28.62 14.26
CA VAL A 47 -15.82 27.83 14.79
C VAL A 47 -16.03 26.33 14.62
N LEU A 48 -17.29 25.87 14.59
CA LEU A 48 -17.64 24.47 14.36
C LEU A 48 -17.63 24.08 12.86
N ASP A 49 -17.15 24.94 11.96
CA ASP A 49 -17.08 24.69 10.51
C ASP A 49 -18.40 24.21 9.88
N LEU A 50 -19.52 24.69 10.41
CA LEU A 50 -20.86 24.50 9.82
C LEU A 50 -21.07 25.52 8.69
N SER A 51 -20.31 25.39 7.61
CA SER A 51 -20.43 26.24 6.41
C SER A 51 -21.58 25.75 5.51
N SER A 52 -22.09 26.63 4.64
CA SER A 52 -23.28 26.40 3.80
C SER A 52 -23.15 25.28 2.76
N ASP A 53 -21.97 24.68 2.61
CA ASP A 53 -21.73 23.51 1.75
C ASP A 53 -21.76 22.17 2.51
N GLY A 54 -21.98 22.20 3.85
CA GLY A 54 -22.16 21.04 4.72
C GLY A 54 -21.19 21.00 5.93
N PRO A 55 -21.50 20.21 6.98
CA PRO A 55 -20.66 20.10 8.19
C PRO A 55 -19.34 19.37 7.91
N GLY A 56 -18.22 20.09 7.86
CA GLY A 56 -16.88 19.51 7.86
C GLY A 56 -16.55 18.49 6.73
N VAL A 57 -15.47 17.74 6.93
CA VAL A 57 -14.94 16.72 5.98
C VAL A 57 -15.97 15.62 5.66
N LEU A 58 -17.04 15.50 6.46
CA LEU A 58 -18.06 14.47 6.37
C LEU A 58 -19.41 15.07 5.96
N THR A 59 -19.70 15.05 4.66
CA THR A 59 -20.98 15.52 4.13
C THR A 59 -21.97 14.35 4.04
N LEU A 60 -23.09 14.43 4.76
CA LEU A 60 -24.20 13.50 4.55
C LEU A 60 -24.96 13.93 3.30
N THR A 61 -24.85 13.16 2.22
CA THR A 61 -25.64 13.34 0.99
C THR A 61 -26.85 12.39 1.04
N THR A 62 -27.88 12.67 0.24
CA THR A 62 -29.04 11.76 0.03
C THR A 62 -28.64 10.34 -0.37
N ASN A 63 -27.43 10.16 -0.92
CA ASN A 63 -26.89 8.88 -1.39
C ASN A 63 -25.90 8.22 -0.40
N GLY A 64 -25.66 8.82 0.77
CA GLY A 64 -24.76 8.29 1.80
C GLY A 64 -23.75 9.30 2.35
N LEU A 65 -22.81 8.80 3.15
CA LEU A 65 -21.73 9.58 3.73
C LEU A 65 -20.65 9.84 2.67
N LYS A 66 -20.42 11.11 2.34
CA LYS A 66 -19.38 11.57 1.41
C LYS A 66 -18.28 12.28 2.20
N VAL A 67 -17.08 11.71 2.13
CA VAL A 67 -15.87 12.26 2.75
C VAL A 67 -15.13 13.09 1.70
N SER A 68 -14.92 14.38 1.96
CA SER A 68 -14.20 15.28 1.05
C SER A 68 -13.05 15.93 1.82
N GLY A 69 -11.97 15.17 2.02
CA GLY A 69 -10.76 15.60 2.73
C GLY A 69 -10.18 14.50 3.63
N ASP A 70 -9.21 14.88 4.48
CA ASP A 70 -8.56 14.02 5.47
C ASP A 70 -9.52 13.77 6.66
N GLY A 71 -10.28 12.67 6.57
CA GLY A 71 -11.23 12.27 7.62
C GLY A 71 -10.61 11.24 8.58
N GLN A 72 -10.65 11.51 9.89
CA GLN A 72 -10.30 10.53 10.91
C GLN A 72 -11.55 9.92 11.53
N PHE A 73 -11.59 8.60 11.61
CA PHE A 73 -12.65 7.86 12.31
C PHE A 73 -12.10 7.41 13.66
N VAL A 74 -12.79 7.74 14.76
CA VAL A 74 -12.36 7.43 16.13
C VAL A 74 -12.48 5.93 16.45
N ASP A 75 -13.36 5.23 15.76
CA ASP A 75 -13.67 3.83 16.01
C ASP A 75 -13.88 3.09 14.66
N VAL A 76 -14.80 2.13 14.58
CA VAL A 76 -15.02 1.30 13.39
C VAL A 76 -15.94 1.97 12.36
N LEU A 77 -15.43 2.18 11.14
CA LEU A 77 -16.26 2.45 9.96
C LEU A 77 -16.64 1.14 9.26
N THR A 78 -17.89 0.71 9.39
CA THR A 78 -18.43 -0.44 8.66
C THR A 78 -19.20 0.03 7.44
N MET A 79 -18.79 -0.41 6.24
CA MET A 79 -19.44 -0.04 4.99
C MET A 79 -19.71 -1.25 4.11
N LYS A 80 -20.86 -1.22 3.42
CA LYS A 80 -21.28 -2.31 2.53
C LYS A 80 -20.48 -2.34 1.23
N ARG A 81 -19.98 -1.19 0.78
CA ARG A 81 -19.26 -1.05 -0.48
C ARG A 81 -18.35 0.17 -0.46
N ILE A 82 -17.11 -0.01 -0.91
CA ILE A 82 -16.14 1.07 -1.18
C ILE A 82 -16.09 1.23 -2.71
N GLN A 83 -16.37 2.42 -3.22
CA GLN A 83 -16.27 2.72 -4.65
C GLN A 83 -15.43 3.99 -4.81
N HIS A 84 -14.47 3.96 -5.73
CA HIS A 84 -13.70 5.15 -6.09
C HIS A 84 -14.40 5.84 -7.27
N ASN A 85 -14.32 7.17 -7.32
CA ASN A 85 -14.73 7.91 -8.51
C ASN A 85 -13.63 7.77 -9.57
N ALA A 86 -13.97 7.32 -10.78
CA ALA A 86 -13.00 7.02 -11.85
C ALA A 86 -12.15 8.22 -12.30
N GLN A 87 -12.52 9.45 -11.91
CA GLN A 87 -11.80 10.69 -12.23
C GLN A 87 -10.68 11.01 -11.23
N GLU A 88 -10.62 10.35 -10.07
CA GLU A 88 -9.65 10.62 -9.01
C GLU A 88 -8.88 9.34 -8.64
N LYS A 89 -7.64 9.53 -8.16
CA LYS A 89 -6.65 8.49 -7.82
C LYS A 89 -7.27 7.25 -7.17
N GLY A 90 -6.68 6.08 -7.42
CA GLY A 90 -7.12 4.81 -6.83
C GLY A 90 -7.23 4.87 -5.29
N LEU A 91 -7.98 3.95 -4.69
CA LEU A 91 -8.16 3.89 -3.23
C LEU A 91 -6.80 3.74 -2.52
N ILE A 92 -6.41 4.78 -1.78
CA ILE A 92 -5.22 4.78 -0.92
C ILE A 92 -5.68 4.51 0.51
N ILE A 93 -5.02 3.57 1.19
CA ILE A 93 -5.26 3.24 2.60
C ILE A 93 -3.93 3.44 3.32
N GLU A 94 -3.87 4.44 4.20
CA GLU A 94 -2.70 4.75 5.03
C GLU A 94 -3.07 4.60 6.50
N SER A 95 -2.16 4.05 7.29
CA SER A 95 -2.38 3.78 8.72
C SER A 95 -1.08 3.90 9.48
N ALA A 96 -1.15 4.48 10.69
CA ALA A 96 -0.02 4.51 11.62
C ALA A 96 0.31 3.12 12.23
N GLY A 97 -0.66 2.20 12.18
CA GLY A 97 -0.51 0.80 12.60
C GLY A 97 -0.77 -0.19 11.47
N ASP A 98 -0.76 -1.47 11.80
CA ASP A 98 -0.93 -2.55 10.83
C ASP A 98 -2.28 -2.48 10.09
N ILE A 99 -2.25 -2.66 8.77
CA ILE A 99 -3.44 -2.78 7.92
C ILE A 99 -3.77 -4.27 7.76
N LYS A 100 -5.01 -4.67 8.04
CA LYS A 100 -5.48 -6.07 7.91
C LYS A 100 -6.75 -6.15 7.07
N LEU A 101 -6.65 -6.70 5.87
CA LEU A 101 -7.79 -6.99 5.00
C LEU A 101 -8.17 -8.46 5.15
N ARG A 102 -9.40 -8.74 5.59
CA ARG A 102 -9.86 -10.11 5.83
C ARG A 102 -11.19 -10.38 5.12
N SER A 103 -11.28 -11.51 4.45
CA SER A 103 -12.52 -12.03 3.87
C SER A 103 -13.03 -13.19 4.70
N MET A 104 -14.31 -13.13 5.09
CA MET A 104 -14.96 -14.10 5.97
C MET A 104 -15.95 -14.94 5.16
N ASN A 105 -15.97 -16.24 5.40
CA ASN A 105 -16.98 -17.13 4.80
C ASN A 105 -18.32 -17.03 5.56
N ARG A 106 -19.39 -17.65 5.03
CA ARG A 106 -20.72 -17.66 5.68
C ARG A 106 -20.74 -18.29 7.08
N GLN A 107 -19.70 -19.04 7.45
CA GLN A 107 -19.57 -19.71 8.74
C GLN A 107 -18.78 -18.88 9.77
N GLY A 108 -18.43 -17.62 9.46
CA GLY A 108 -17.71 -16.75 10.37
C GLY A 108 -16.19 -16.98 10.40
N ARG A 109 -15.65 -17.85 9.55
CA ARG A 109 -14.22 -18.17 9.49
C ARG A 109 -13.53 -17.32 8.43
N TYR A 110 -12.42 -16.68 8.79
CA TYR A 110 -11.59 -15.94 7.85
C TYR A 110 -10.95 -16.91 6.86
N HIS A 111 -11.25 -16.75 5.57
CA HIS A 111 -10.73 -17.59 4.50
C HIS A 111 -9.48 -16.98 3.85
N ASN A 112 -9.47 -15.65 3.69
CA ASN A 112 -8.34 -14.92 3.12
C ASN A 112 -7.98 -13.74 4.03
N SER A 113 -6.69 -13.51 4.24
CA SER A 113 -6.17 -12.39 5.03
C SER A 113 -4.94 -11.79 4.36
N LEU A 114 -4.91 -10.48 4.20
CA LEU A 114 -3.73 -9.72 3.77
C LEU A 114 -3.39 -8.71 4.87
N THR A 115 -2.20 -8.85 5.44
CA THR A 115 -1.72 -8.01 6.53
C THR A 115 -0.49 -7.25 6.05
N LEU A 116 -0.50 -5.92 6.18
CA LEU A 116 0.66 -5.07 6.00
C LEU A 116 1.03 -4.49 7.36
N GLY A 117 2.16 -4.90 7.91
CA GLY A 117 2.55 -4.53 9.26
C GLY A 117 3.99 -4.94 9.59
N SER A 118 4.63 -4.23 10.52
CA SER A 118 6.00 -4.54 10.96
C SER A 118 7.04 -4.67 9.82
N GLY A 119 6.86 -3.92 8.73
CA GLY A 119 7.73 -3.97 7.55
C GLY A 119 7.54 -5.19 6.65
N VAL A 120 6.50 -6.00 6.86
CA VAL A 120 6.21 -7.22 6.10
C VAL A 120 4.80 -7.16 5.51
N LEU A 121 4.67 -7.70 4.30
CA LEU A 121 3.39 -8.03 3.69
C LEU A 121 3.14 -9.52 3.84
N GLU A 122 2.18 -9.90 4.70
CA GLU A 122 1.78 -11.28 4.92
C GLU A 122 0.44 -11.56 4.24
N SER A 123 0.43 -12.50 3.29
CA SER A 123 -0.78 -13.00 2.64
C SER A 123 -1.08 -14.42 3.09
N ARG A 124 -2.30 -14.66 3.59
CA ARG A 124 -2.83 -15.98 3.96
C ARG A 124 -4.06 -16.27 3.10
N GLY A 125 -3.96 -17.29 2.28
CA GLY A 125 -5.05 -17.76 1.42
C GLY A 125 -4.61 -18.93 0.56
N SER A 126 -5.51 -19.44 -0.28
CA SER A 126 -5.21 -20.51 -1.24
C SER A 126 -4.39 -20.03 -2.44
N HIS A 127 -4.44 -18.75 -2.77
CA HIS A 127 -3.65 -18.16 -3.85
C HIS A 127 -3.42 -16.67 -3.58
N PHE A 128 -2.25 -16.17 -3.97
CA PHE A 128 -1.94 -14.75 -4.03
C PHE A 128 -1.48 -14.40 -5.45
N LEU A 129 -2.10 -13.39 -6.06
CA LEU A 129 -1.92 -13.06 -7.47
C LEU A 129 -1.70 -11.56 -7.63
N VAL A 130 -0.61 -11.20 -8.31
CA VAL A 130 -0.27 -9.83 -8.71
C VAL A 130 -0.25 -9.79 -10.24
N ARG A 131 -0.97 -8.85 -10.83
CA ARG A 131 -1.03 -8.63 -12.27
C ARG A 131 -0.59 -7.21 -12.62
N ASN A 132 -0.11 -7.04 -13.85
CA ASN A 132 0.11 -5.72 -14.43
C ASN A 132 -1.23 -5.11 -14.94
N PRO A 133 -1.25 -3.84 -15.38
CA PRO A 133 -2.43 -3.22 -15.96
C PRO A 133 -2.96 -3.88 -17.25
N GLN A 134 -2.14 -4.69 -17.93
CA GLN A 134 -2.50 -5.47 -19.13
C GLN A 134 -3.00 -6.88 -18.78
N ASP A 135 -3.28 -7.17 -17.50
CA ASP A 135 -3.76 -8.44 -16.97
C ASP A 135 -2.76 -9.62 -17.03
N ASN A 136 -1.48 -9.35 -17.33
CA ASN A 136 -0.43 -10.36 -17.27
C ASN A 136 -0.06 -10.64 -15.81
N VAL A 137 0.11 -11.92 -15.47
CA VAL A 137 0.56 -12.37 -14.15
C VAL A 137 2.02 -11.96 -13.95
N LEU A 138 2.31 -11.26 -12.85
CA LEU A 138 3.67 -10.88 -12.42
C LEU A 138 4.17 -11.75 -11.26
N PHE A 139 3.29 -12.05 -10.32
CA PHE A 139 3.56 -12.92 -9.19
C PHE A 139 2.34 -13.77 -8.89
N ARG A 140 2.51 -15.07 -8.74
CA ARG A 140 1.49 -15.99 -8.26
C ARG A 140 2.11 -16.92 -7.24
N SER A 141 1.44 -17.09 -6.11
CA SER A 141 1.79 -18.10 -5.11
C SER A 141 0.56 -18.93 -4.80
N ASP A 142 0.68 -20.24 -4.92
CA ASP A 142 -0.31 -21.23 -4.56
C ASP A 142 0.39 -22.45 -3.93
N PRO A 143 -0.35 -23.45 -3.40
CA PRO A 143 0.27 -24.62 -2.76
C PRO A 143 1.10 -25.50 -3.69
N SER A 144 0.91 -25.39 -5.01
CA SER A 144 1.61 -26.21 -6.01
C SER A 144 2.82 -25.52 -6.60
N GLU A 145 2.75 -24.21 -6.83
CA GLU A 145 3.79 -23.46 -7.52
C GLU A 145 3.85 -22.00 -7.07
N VAL A 146 5.03 -21.42 -7.26
CA VAL A 146 5.26 -19.99 -7.17
C VAL A 146 5.77 -19.52 -8.52
N VAL A 147 4.99 -18.68 -9.20
CA VAL A 147 5.35 -18.11 -10.49
C VAL A 147 5.78 -16.66 -10.27
N VAL A 148 6.98 -16.32 -10.74
CA VAL A 148 7.49 -14.95 -10.79
C VAL A 148 7.79 -14.63 -12.24
N ALA A 149 6.88 -13.90 -12.89
CA ALA A 149 7.05 -13.49 -14.28
C ALA A 149 7.68 -12.11 -14.29
N THR A 150 8.99 -12.08 -14.50
CA THR A 150 9.76 -10.87 -14.71
C THR A 150 10.76 -11.13 -15.82
N ASP A 151 10.98 -10.16 -16.68
CA ASP A 151 12.03 -10.22 -17.69
C ASP A 151 13.43 -10.35 -17.06
N ASN A 152 13.57 -9.98 -15.77
CA ASN A 152 14.83 -10.00 -15.05
C ASN A 152 14.65 -10.44 -13.60
N LEU A 153 14.77 -11.75 -13.35
CA LEU A 153 14.78 -12.29 -11.99
C LEU A 153 16.14 -12.01 -11.33
N ARG A 154 16.19 -11.04 -10.41
CA ARG A 154 17.38 -10.75 -9.59
C ARG A 154 17.24 -11.34 -8.20
N ILE A 155 17.95 -12.42 -7.92
CA ILE A 155 18.02 -13.03 -6.60
C ILE A 155 19.28 -12.49 -5.89
N SER A 156 19.10 -11.69 -4.83
CA SER A 156 20.19 -11.19 -4.00
C SER A 156 20.12 -11.84 -2.63
N THR A 157 20.87 -12.92 -2.44
CA THR A 157 20.98 -13.61 -1.15
C THR A 157 22.43 -13.63 -0.70
N LYS A 158 22.66 -13.50 0.61
CA LYS A 158 24.01 -13.60 1.19
C LYS A 158 24.55 -15.05 1.17
N ALA A 159 23.65 -16.04 1.10
CA ALA A 159 23.96 -17.46 1.24
C ALA A 159 23.86 -18.26 -0.09
N GLY A 160 23.69 -17.59 -1.23
CA GLY A 160 23.37 -18.27 -2.50
C GLY A 160 21.91 -18.73 -2.57
N PHE A 161 21.56 -19.47 -3.62
CA PHE A 161 20.23 -20.05 -3.80
C PHE A 161 20.38 -21.48 -4.31
N GLN A 162 19.48 -22.38 -3.88
CA GLN A 162 19.43 -23.77 -4.33
C GLN A 162 18.17 -23.95 -5.17
N LEU A 163 18.30 -24.63 -6.31
CA LEU A 163 17.18 -25.06 -7.13
C LEU A 163 17.05 -26.57 -6.98
N ASP A 164 15.92 -27.03 -6.46
CA ASP A 164 15.64 -28.47 -6.31
C ASP A 164 15.10 -29.10 -7.59
N GLY A 165 15.00 -28.33 -8.69
CA GLY A 165 14.50 -28.77 -9.99
C GLY A 165 15.43 -28.40 -11.14
N SER A 166 15.00 -28.70 -12.36
CA SER A 166 15.76 -28.39 -13.58
C SER A 166 15.80 -26.87 -13.83
N LEU A 167 17.00 -26.31 -13.94
CA LEU A 167 17.22 -24.95 -14.43
C LEU A 167 17.28 -24.97 -15.96
N HIS A 168 16.27 -24.40 -16.63
CA HIS A 168 16.35 -24.14 -18.06
C HIS A 168 16.78 -22.69 -18.28
N ALA A 169 18.05 -22.50 -18.63
CA ALA A 169 18.63 -21.20 -18.91
C ALA A 169 19.55 -21.29 -20.13
N GLU A 170 19.51 -20.28 -21.00
CA GLU A 170 20.40 -20.20 -22.16
C GLU A 170 21.86 -19.97 -21.74
N VAL A 171 22.08 -19.10 -20.74
CA VAL A 171 23.41 -18.77 -20.22
C VAL A 171 23.32 -18.57 -18.70
N VAL A 172 24.21 -19.22 -17.96
CA VAL A 172 24.42 -18.98 -16.51
C VAL A 172 25.77 -18.31 -16.35
N ARG A 173 25.80 -17.06 -15.86
CA ARG A 173 27.02 -16.26 -15.70
C ARG A 173 27.01 -15.47 -14.39
N GLY A 174 28.21 -15.14 -13.91
CA GLY A 174 28.39 -14.24 -12.76
C GLY A 174 27.82 -12.84 -13.01
N GLY A 175 27.49 -12.14 -11.93
CA GLY A 175 27.07 -10.74 -12.00
C GLY A 175 28.28 -9.81 -12.19
N SER A 176 28.05 -8.56 -12.60
CA SER A 176 29.12 -7.58 -12.83
C SER A 176 30.00 -7.27 -11.61
N ALA A 177 29.51 -7.54 -10.39
CA ALA A 177 30.24 -7.31 -9.14
C ALA A 177 30.89 -8.57 -8.54
N ARG A 178 30.42 -9.77 -8.93
CA ARG A 178 30.90 -11.06 -8.40
C ARG A 178 30.76 -12.12 -9.47
N ASP A 179 31.89 -12.72 -9.83
CA ASP A 179 31.93 -13.82 -10.78
C ASP A 179 31.28 -15.09 -10.18
N LEU A 180 30.89 -16.02 -11.06
CA LEU A 180 30.30 -17.30 -10.66
C LEU A 180 31.41 -18.26 -10.18
N ASN A 181 31.78 -18.14 -8.91
CA ASN A 181 32.92 -18.91 -8.37
C ASN A 181 32.67 -20.42 -8.25
N ARG A 182 31.42 -20.88 -8.12
CA ARG A 182 31.09 -22.29 -7.90
C ARG A 182 29.68 -22.61 -8.43
N LEU A 183 29.62 -23.48 -9.42
CA LEU A 183 28.40 -24.12 -9.91
C LEU A 183 28.45 -25.59 -9.53
N GLU A 184 27.51 -26.06 -8.71
CA GLU A 184 27.40 -27.45 -8.32
C GLU A 184 26.11 -28.05 -8.84
N ILE A 185 26.23 -29.14 -9.59
CA ILE A 185 25.09 -29.94 -10.05
C ILE A 185 25.10 -31.19 -9.19
N LYS A 186 24.13 -31.29 -8.27
CA LYS A 186 23.90 -32.53 -7.51
C LYS A 186 23.15 -33.51 -8.40
N ASP A 187 23.46 -34.79 -8.25
CA ASP A 187 22.78 -35.88 -8.95
C ASP A 187 22.94 -35.84 -10.48
N LEU A 188 24.10 -35.42 -10.96
CA LEU A 188 24.46 -35.65 -12.36
C LEU A 188 24.58 -37.15 -12.59
N GLU A 189 23.68 -37.70 -13.39
CA GLU A 189 23.65 -39.13 -13.73
C GLU A 189 24.85 -39.46 -14.63
N VAL A 190 25.93 -39.96 -14.03
CA VAL A 190 27.15 -40.34 -14.75
C VAL A 190 26.99 -41.76 -15.26
N ALA A 191 26.94 -41.91 -16.57
CA ALA A 191 26.99 -43.23 -17.20
C ALA A 191 28.37 -43.86 -16.95
N ASP A 192 28.39 -45.08 -16.39
CA ASP A 192 29.62 -45.84 -16.23
C ASP A 192 30.07 -46.39 -17.60
N PRO A 193 31.22 -45.96 -18.14
CA PRO A 193 31.72 -46.46 -19.42
C PRO A 193 32.02 -47.97 -19.40
N ALA A 194 32.13 -48.61 -18.23
CA ALA A 194 32.28 -50.06 -18.11
C ALA A 194 30.96 -50.82 -18.37
N VAL A 195 29.80 -50.17 -18.24
CA VAL A 195 28.50 -50.77 -18.51
C VAL A 195 28.23 -50.71 -20.02
N ARG A 196 28.66 -51.75 -20.73
CA ARG A 196 28.41 -51.92 -22.16
C ARG A 196 26.96 -52.33 -22.40
N SER A 197 26.05 -51.36 -22.40
CA SER A 197 24.73 -51.51 -23.02
C SER A 197 24.83 -51.07 -24.47
N ALA A 198 24.42 -51.92 -25.41
CA ALA A 198 24.53 -51.67 -26.86
C ALA A 198 23.76 -50.43 -27.35
N ASP A 199 22.94 -49.81 -26.49
CA ASP A 199 22.06 -48.69 -26.81
C ASP A 199 22.43 -47.39 -26.06
N MET A 200 23.41 -47.42 -25.14
CA MET A 200 23.80 -46.23 -24.37
C MET A 200 24.97 -45.49 -25.03
N ARG A 201 24.70 -44.28 -25.53
CA ARG A 201 25.73 -43.37 -26.05
C ARG A 201 26.33 -42.59 -24.88
N VAL A 202 27.48 -43.05 -24.39
CA VAL A 202 28.22 -42.38 -23.32
C VAL A 202 29.06 -41.24 -23.92
N TYR A 203 28.82 -40.03 -23.43
CA TYR A 203 29.59 -38.83 -23.76
C TYR A 203 30.41 -38.41 -22.55
N GLN A 204 31.59 -37.84 -22.80
CA GLN A 204 32.38 -37.16 -21.79
C GLN A 204 32.27 -35.64 -21.98
N LEU A 205 32.36 -34.90 -20.88
CA LEU A 205 32.32 -33.44 -20.83
C LEU A 205 33.74 -32.88 -20.78
N CYS A 206 34.07 -31.97 -21.69
CA CYS A 206 35.37 -31.32 -21.79
C CYS A 206 35.22 -29.81 -21.62
N SER A 207 36.26 -29.13 -21.12
CA SER A 207 36.32 -27.67 -20.99
C SER A 207 37.40 -27.08 -21.90
N CYS A 208 37.08 -25.98 -22.57
CA CYS A 208 38.04 -25.08 -23.21
C CYS A 208 38.78 -24.23 -22.16
N ASP A 209 39.88 -23.58 -22.53
CA ASP A 209 40.65 -22.69 -21.64
C ASP A 209 39.86 -21.43 -21.21
N ASP A 210 38.83 -21.06 -21.97
CA ASP A 210 37.90 -19.96 -21.69
C ASP A 210 36.71 -20.37 -20.80
N GLY A 211 36.64 -21.65 -20.41
CA GLY A 211 35.56 -22.19 -19.58
C GLY A 211 34.34 -22.69 -20.35
N MET A 212 34.31 -22.61 -21.69
CA MET A 212 33.26 -23.22 -22.50
C MET A 212 33.27 -24.75 -22.35
N LEU A 213 32.11 -25.35 -22.07
CA LEU A 213 31.96 -26.80 -21.93
C LEU A 213 31.38 -27.40 -23.21
N PHE A 214 31.93 -28.54 -23.64
CA PHE A 214 31.44 -29.29 -24.81
C PHE A 214 31.42 -30.80 -24.55
N LEU A 215 30.53 -31.50 -25.25
CA LEU A 215 30.40 -32.95 -25.17
C LEU A 215 31.15 -33.63 -26.32
N THR A 216 31.84 -34.72 -26.04
CA THR A 216 32.51 -35.56 -27.04
C THR A 216 32.24 -37.04 -26.73
N PRO A 217 32.23 -37.95 -27.73
CA PRO A 217 32.12 -39.38 -27.45
C PRO A 217 33.18 -39.85 -26.45
N SER A 218 32.81 -40.79 -25.58
CA SER A 218 33.70 -41.35 -24.54
C SER A 218 34.99 -42.00 -25.10
N GLU A 219 34.97 -42.45 -26.36
CA GLU A 219 36.12 -43.08 -27.03
C GLU A 219 37.18 -42.08 -27.55
N ARG A 220 36.83 -40.79 -27.65
CA ARG A 220 37.74 -39.76 -28.19
C ARG A 220 38.52 -39.07 -27.07
N HIS A 221 39.57 -38.34 -27.41
CA HIS A 221 40.23 -37.46 -26.44
C HIS A 221 39.49 -36.12 -26.39
N CYS A 222 39.48 -35.46 -25.22
CA CYS A 222 39.01 -34.08 -25.09
C CYS A 222 39.87 -33.13 -25.92
N ARG A 223 39.49 -32.93 -27.19
CA ARG A 223 40.18 -32.05 -28.13
C ARG A 223 39.13 -31.30 -28.96
N ALA A 224 39.00 -30.01 -28.70
CA ALA A 224 38.16 -29.12 -29.48
C ALA A 224 38.95 -28.44 -30.59
N SER A 225 38.28 -28.12 -31.70
CA SER A 225 38.83 -27.19 -32.70
C SER A 225 38.87 -25.78 -32.09
N THR A 226 39.85 -24.97 -32.51
CA THR A 226 39.90 -23.55 -32.14
C THR A 226 38.58 -22.86 -32.46
N ASP A 227 37.88 -23.20 -33.54
CA ASP A 227 36.60 -22.59 -33.92
C ASP A 227 35.47 -22.88 -32.91
N LEU A 228 35.53 -24.03 -32.23
CA LEU A 228 34.57 -24.40 -31.20
C LEU A 228 34.84 -23.62 -29.90
N CYS A 229 36.11 -23.49 -29.51
CA CYS A 229 36.56 -22.78 -28.31
C CYS A 229 36.85 -21.27 -28.53
N SER A 230 36.51 -20.71 -29.69
CA SER A 230 36.70 -19.27 -29.98
C SER A 230 35.44 -18.59 -30.49
N SER A 231 34.32 -19.30 -30.51
CA SER A 231 33.01 -18.71 -30.78
C SER A 231 32.57 -17.90 -29.55
N LEU A 232 33.05 -16.66 -29.48
CA LEU A 232 32.54 -15.62 -28.57
C LEU A 232 31.04 -15.42 -28.83
N PRO A 233 30.13 -15.80 -27.91
CA PRO A 233 28.77 -15.31 -27.96
C PRO A 233 28.82 -13.89 -27.37
N GLY A 234 29.00 -12.87 -28.22
CA GLY A 234 28.62 -11.51 -27.85
C GLY A 234 29.71 -10.43 -27.73
N LEU A 235 30.89 -10.57 -28.33
CA LEU A 235 31.66 -9.38 -28.72
C LEU A 235 31.44 -9.10 -30.21
N SER A 236 30.29 -8.50 -30.51
CA SER A 236 30.22 -7.58 -31.65
C SER A 236 31.22 -6.47 -31.33
N SER A 237 32.37 -6.52 -32.02
CA SER A 237 33.38 -5.49 -32.02
C SER A 237 32.71 -4.15 -32.36
N ALA A 238 32.59 -3.26 -31.38
CA ALA A 238 32.42 -1.85 -31.63
C ALA A 238 33.72 -1.35 -32.29
N ALA A 239 33.68 -1.20 -33.61
CA ALA A 239 34.60 -0.39 -34.39
C ALA A 239 33.79 0.76 -35.02
#